data_AF-A0A2T5I403-F1
#
_entry.id   AF-A0A2T5I403-F1
#
_cell.length_a   1.000
_cell.length_b   1.000
_cell.length_c   1.000
_cell.angle_alpha   90.00
_cell.angle_beta   90.00
_cell.angle_gamma   90.00
#
_symmetry.space_group_name_H-M   'P 1'
#
loop_
_entity.id
_entity.type
_entity.pdbx_description
1 polymer ?
#
loop_
_entity_poly.entity_id
_entity_poly.type
_entity_poly.pdbx_seq_one_letter_code
_entity_poly.pdbx_strand_id
1 'polypeptide(L)' 'MILILVPNTRSDSAEYKQLMAHLANFLGISTGIHTEAGVEQMLTEIYLIGNKQSIVR' A
#
# COMPACT_ATOMS: atom_id res chain seq x y z
N MET A 1 3.21 1.48 -10.03
CA MET A 1 2.19 2.45 -9.53
C MET A 1 2.47 2.71 -8.05
N ILE A 2 2.17 3.89 -7.51
CA ILE A 2 2.42 4.21 -6.10
C ILE A 2 1.11 4.59 -5.40
N LEU A 3 0.95 4.18 -4.15
CA LEU A 3 -0.08 4.67 -3.25
C LEU A 3 0.60 5.41 -2.09
N ILE A 4 0.15 6.62 -1.80
CA ILE A 4 0.57 7.38 -0.62
C ILE A 4 -0.60 7.35 0.35
N LEU A 5 -0.39 6.84 1.55
CA LEU A 5 -1.43 6.77 2.57
C LEU A 5 -1.63 8.12 3.24
N VAL A 6 -2.78 8.27 3.90
CA VAL A 6 -3.01 9.43 4.77
C VAL A 6 -1.93 9.48 5.87
N PRO A 7 -1.50 10.67 6.29
CA PRO A 7 -0.44 10.78 7.29
C PRO A 7 -0.74 10.01 8.58
N ASN A 8 0.32 9.50 9.21
CA ASN A 8 0.26 8.75 10.46
C ASN A 8 -0.62 7.48 10.40
N THR A 9 -0.84 6.92 9.21
CA THR A 9 -1.50 5.62 9.07
C THR A 9 -0.72 4.56 9.84
N ARG A 10 -1.41 3.85 10.74
CA ARG A 10 -0.83 2.77 11.52
C ARG A 10 -0.94 1.45 10.76
N SER A 11 0.15 0.69 10.69
CA SER A 11 0.18 -0.62 10.03
C SER A 11 -0.68 -1.69 10.73
N ASP A 12 -1.08 -1.45 11.98
CA ASP A 12 -1.96 -2.35 12.73
C ASP A 12 -3.45 -1.96 12.66
N SER A 13 -3.79 -0.86 12.01
CA SER A 13 -5.17 -0.41 11.82
C SER A 13 -5.97 -1.38 10.93
N ALA A 14 -7.29 -1.40 11.10
CA ALA A 14 -8.17 -2.25 10.32
C ALA A 14 -8.15 -1.85 8.83
N GLU A 15 -8.14 -0.54 8.57
CA GLU A 15 -8.12 0.06 7.23
C GLU A 15 -6.84 -0.32 6.48
N TYR A 16 -5.68 -0.21 7.13
CA TYR A 16 -4.41 -0.61 6.53
C TYR A 16 -4.40 -2.11 6.20
N LYS A 17 -4.82 -2.96 7.14
CA LYS A 17 -4.87 -4.42 6.94
C LYS A 17 -5.83 -4.79 5.80
N GLN A 18 -7.00 -4.15 5.73
CA GLN A 18 -7.96 -4.36 4.66
C GLN A 18 -7.40 -3.93 3.30
N LEU A 19 -6.70 -2.80 3.24
CA LEU A 19 -6.00 -2.36 2.02
C LEU A 19 -4.95 -3.39 1.57
N MET A 20 -4.10 -3.86 2.48
CA MET A 20 -3.07 -4.86 2.15
C MET A 20 -3.69 -6.18 1.67
N ALA A 21 -4.75 -6.64 2.33
CA ALA A 21 -5.48 -7.83 1.90
C ALA A 21 -6.10 -7.66 0.51
N HIS A 22 -6.61 -6.47 0.18
CA HIS A 22 -7.11 -6.18 -1.16
C HIS A 22 -6.00 -6.21 -2.21
N LEU A 23 -4.86 -5.55 -1.93
CA LEU A 23 -3.70 -5.50 -2.84
C LEU A 23 -3.08 -6.89 -3.06
N ALA A 24 -3.10 -7.76 -2.05
CA ALA A 24 -2.60 -9.14 -2.15
C ALA A 24 -3.35 -9.99 -3.19
N ASN A 25 -4.58 -9.60 -3.57
CA ASN A 25 -5.35 -10.30 -4.60
C ASN A 25 -4.94 -9.91 -6.04
N PHE A 26 -4.03 -8.95 -6.22
CA PHE A 26 -3.62 -8.52 -7.55
C PHE A 26 -2.54 -9.46 -8.12
N LEU A 27 -2.92 -10.23 -9.16
CA LEU A 27 -1.98 -11.09 -9.87
C LEU A 27 -0.94 -10.25 -10.63
N GLY A 28 0.32 -10.69 -10.57
CA GLY A 28 1.43 -10.03 -11.23
C GLY A 28 1.90 -8.73 -10.56
N ILE A 29 1.40 -8.43 -9.35
CA ILE A 29 1.85 -7.30 -8.53
C ILE A 29 2.47 -7.80 -7.24
N SER A 30 3.65 -7.27 -6.91
CA SER A 30 4.22 -7.30 -5.56
C SER A 30 4.14 -5.93 -4.91
N THR A 31 4.04 -5.90 -3.59
CA THR A 31 4.00 -4.66 -2.80
C THR A 31 5.33 -4.42 -2.10
N GLY A 32 5.90 -3.23 -2.28
CA GLY A 32 6.99 -2.71 -1.46
C GLY A 32 6.46 -1.62 -0.53
N ILE A 33 6.84 -1.64 0.74
CA ILE A 33 6.40 -0.64 1.72
C ILE A 33 7.61 0.20 2.12
N HIS A 34 7.45 1.52 2.07
CA HIS A 34 8.42 2.48 2.55
C HIS A 34 7.74 3.45 3.50
N THR A 35 8.43 3.82 4.57
CA THR A 35 7.90 4.71 5.60
C THR A 35 8.92 5.79 5.87
N GLU A 36 8.47 7.04 5.78
CA GLU A 36 9.30 8.22 6.03
C GLU A 36 8.80 8.96 7.27
N ALA A 37 9.71 9.17 8.22
CA ALA A 37 9.46 10.01 9.38
C ALA A 37 9.86 11.45 9.06
N GLY A 38 8.86 12.30 8.80
CA GLY A 38 9.05 13.74 8.69
C GLY A 38 9.05 14.43 10.04
N VAL A 39 9.29 15.74 10.04
CA VAL A 39 9.28 16.57 11.27
C VAL A 39 7.89 16.61 11.92
N GLU A 40 6.83 16.65 11.11
CA GLU A 40 5.44 16.79 11.61
C GLU A 40 4.64 15.49 11.58
N GLN A 41 4.95 14.58 10.65
CA GLN A 41 4.14 13.40 10.40
C GLN A 41 4.92 12.27 9.75
N MET A 42 4.41 11.07 9.91
CA MET A 42 4.88 9.87 9.21
C MET A 42 4.08 9.66 7.93
N LEU A 43 4.77 9.44 6.81
CA LEU A 43 4.16 9.05 5.55
C LEU A 43 4.50 7.60 5.24
N THR A 44 3.53 6.87 4.71
CA THR A 44 3.73 5.51 4.21
C THR A 44 3.43 5.46 2.73
N GLU A 45 4.40 4.99 1.97
CA GLU A 45 4.32 4.77 0.54
C GLU A 45 4.24 3.26 0.26
N ILE A 46 3.35 2.88 -0.64
CA ILE A 46 3.23 1.50 -1.12
C ILE A 46 3.54 1.50 -2.60
N TYR A 47 4.63 0.85 -2.96
CA TYR A 47 5.00 0.60 -4.34
C TYR A 47 4.28 -0.66 -4.84
N LEU A 48 3.52 -0.51 -5.91
CA LEU A 48 2.95 -1.61 -6.67
C LEU A 48 3.88 -1.89 -7.85
N ILE A 49 4.65 -2.98 -7.71
CA ILE A 49 5.72 -3.37 -8.62
C ILE A 49 5.21 -4.53 -9.49
N GLY A 50 5.39 -4.41 -10.80
CA GLY A 50 4.92 -5.40 -11.77
C GLY A 50 3.80 -4.87 -12.67
N ASN A 51 3.16 -5.79 -13.40
CA ASN A 51 2.10 -5.44 -14.35
C ASN A 51 0.76 -5.92 -13.79
N LYS A 52 -0.16 -4.96 -13.61
CA LYS A 52 -1.52 -5.26 -13.14
C LYS A 52 -2.25 -6.07 -14.21
N GLN A 53 -2.35 -7.37 -14.01
CA GLN A 53 -3.37 -8.14 -14.72
C GLN A 53 -4.68 -7.96 -13.94
N SER A 54 -5.54 -7.07 -14.41
CA SER A 54 -6.91 -7.05 -13.93
C SER A 54 -7.57 -8.36 -14.35
N ILE A 55 -7.93 -9.21 -13.38
CA ILE A 55 -8.95 -10.23 -13.62
C ILE A 55 -10.25 -9.46 -13.87
N VAL A 56 -10.69 -9.43 -15.13
CA VAL A 56 -12.06 -9.08 -15.46
C VAL A 56 -12.91 -10.30 -15.07
N ARG A 57 -13.78 -10.13 -14.08
CA ARG A 57 -14.84 -11.09 -13.76
C ARG A 57 -16.15 -10.54 -14.29
#